data_AF-A0A4V6DTR9-F1
#
_entry.id   AF-A0A4V6DTR9-F1
#
_cell.length_a   1.000
_cell.length_b   1.000
_cell.length_c   1.000
_cell.angle_alpha   90.00
_cell.angle_beta   90.00
_cell.angle_gamma   90.00
#
_symmetry.space_group_name_H-M   'P 1'
#
loop_
_entity.id
_entity.type
_entity.pdbx_description
1 polymer ?
#
loop_
_entity_poly.entity_id
_entity_poly.type
_entity_poly.pdbx_seq_one_letter_code
_entity_poly.pdbx_strand_id
1 'polypeptide(L)'
;MSDPEDSATPADYAKAVAAQARRHMNDSPFFGQIFKVLSERLDCERQLNDDQSTSIDVTLHLLPRCGDKIVQHLSDTSELDNLEAVVTTLTSSPPEASPAVQILFLHGHQPPQCLTRVGARYKVNPRTYLRHLQYLWFNSQSRLFASPSLPSASVDIVSLCVVTLVQRKAMGTPLEDMRCYAKQAMEKYLHEVYIGRGLNTGDSIVRASWIHSPEYFSVEQEITISLQRKDGSWSLLIWTDIARELSNSPDIPWRAAPASKPAQSSFLTNWLSLANLWKKPAQSELLIAIRKLHTPSLSSLRSSSPYGDQLEAKLMAADPFYCLSELFKLSAYSIDHLLKLIEGRIQESTGYNLSHSQQTSHADLLYHQDILNRMRKRVVNSLGDIRNYRHSWPKTTNPQQKAQVDCVTDGLQQDFQDLQDRIDRLLTRCHEGMNMCMSLAAINGAEKARLQAERIGQLTWLAFFYTPLSFTTSFFGMNLADFGEKGGLPTYLWFAVSVPIVTISYLVLLLVGKYGKK
;
A
#
# COMPACT_ATOMS: atom_id res chain seq x y z
N MET A 1 47.91 -20.59 -17.71
CA MET A 1 47.23 -21.35 -16.65
C MET A 1 46.04 -20.52 -16.23
N SER A 2 44.91 -20.78 -16.88
CA SER A 2 43.61 -20.20 -16.59
C SER A 2 43.04 -20.97 -15.40
N ASP A 3 42.83 -20.28 -14.27
CA ASP A 3 42.09 -20.84 -13.14
C ASP A 3 40.69 -21.26 -13.60
N PRO A 4 40.18 -22.44 -13.22
CA PRO A 4 38.82 -22.83 -13.53
C PRO A 4 37.89 -21.85 -12.80
N GLU A 5 36.95 -21.26 -13.54
CA GLU A 5 35.91 -20.39 -12.97
C GLU A 5 35.22 -21.12 -11.80
N ASP A 6 35.43 -20.65 -10.57
CA ASP A 6 34.67 -21.09 -9.40
C ASP A 6 33.19 -20.75 -9.61
N SER A 7 32.43 -21.70 -10.16
CA SER A 7 30.97 -21.69 -10.11
C SER A 7 30.56 -21.98 -8.67
N ALA A 8 30.41 -20.92 -7.87
CA ALA A 8 29.93 -21.03 -6.50
C ALA A 8 28.64 -21.87 -6.48
N THR A 9 28.60 -22.91 -5.63
CA THR A 9 27.42 -23.77 -5.54
C THR A 9 26.26 -23.04 -4.84
N PRO A 10 25.00 -23.46 -5.02
CA PRO A 10 23.86 -22.91 -4.25
C PRO A 10 24.11 -22.96 -2.73
N ALA A 11 24.71 -24.04 -2.25
CA ALA A 11 25.08 -24.23 -0.85
C ALA A 11 26.15 -23.23 -0.37
N ASP A 12 27.13 -22.90 -1.22
CA ASP A 12 28.15 -21.89 -0.92
C ASP A 12 27.55 -20.48 -0.84
N TYR A 13 26.61 -20.16 -1.72
CA TYR A 13 25.87 -18.89 -1.65
C TYR A 13 25.10 -18.76 -0.33
N ALA A 14 24.32 -19.79 0.04
CA ALA A 14 23.61 -19.82 1.32
C ALA A 14 24.58 -19.69 2.51
N LYS A 15 25.73 -20.38 2.46
CA LYS A 15 26.79 -20.28 3.49
C LYS A 15 27.38 -18.88 3.58
N ALA A 16 27.60 -18.21 2.45
CA ALA A 16 28.12 -16.85 2.41
C ALA A 16 27.13 -15.86 3.05
N VAL A 17 25.83 -16.00 2.76
CA VAL A 17 24.77 -15.19 3.40
C VAL A 17 24.70 -15.45 4.90
N ALA A 18 24.76 -16.72 5.32
CA ALA A 18 24.78 -17.09 6.74
C ALA A 18 26.02 -16.55 7.46
N ALA A 19 27.19 -16.58 6.82
CA ALA A 19 28.41 -15.99 7.36
C ALA A 19 28.29 -14.47 7.51
N GLN A 20 27.64 -13.80 6.56
CA GLN A 20 27.35 -12.37 6.66
C GLN A 20 26.36 -12.06 7.79
N ALA A 21 25.37 -12.92 8.01
CA ALA A 21 24.39 -12.78 9.09
C ALA A 21 25.02 -12.89 10.50
N ARG A 22 26.08 -13.69 10.64
CA ARG A 22 26.80 -13.92 11.91
C ARG A 22 27.81 -12.83 12.28
N ARG A 23 28.05 -11.82 11.42
CA ARG A 23 28.99 -10.74 11.73
C ARG A 23 28.45 -9.87 12.87
N HIS A 24 29.11 -9.93 14.03
CA HIS A 24 28.79 -9.13 15.20
C HIS A 24 29.40 -7.71 15.10
N MET A 25 28.85 -6.75 15.84
CA MET A 25 29.39 -5.38 15.88
C MET A 25 30.85 -5.32 16.34
N ASN A 26 31.28 -6.32 17.12
CA ASN A 26 32.65 -6.40 17.62
C ASN A 26 33.66 -6.75 16.50
N ASP A 27 33.21 -7.41 15.43
CA ASP A 27 34.07 -7.89 14.34
C ASP A 27 33.94 -7.04 13.06
N SER A 28 32.89 -6.22 12.95
CA SER A 28 32.65 -5.36 11.81
C SER A 28 31.76 -4.16 12.17
N PRO A 29 32.03 -2.96 11.61
CA PRO A 29 31.10 -1.84 11.73
C PRO A 29 29.76 -2.11 11.01
N PHE A 30 29.69 -3.15 10.19
CA PHE A 30 28.47 -3.55 9.48
C PHE A 30 27.72 -4.63 10.25
N PHE A 31 26.55 -4.27 10.76
CA PHE A 31 25.74 -5.18 11.56
C PHE A 31 25.12 -6.28 10.68
N GLY A 32 25.60 -7.52 10.86
CA GLY A 32 25.18 -8.67 10.07
C GLY A 32 23.74 -9.12 10.30
N GLN A 33 23.14 -8.80 11.46
CA GLN A 33 21.82 -9.31 11.83
C GLN A 33 20.71 -8.96 10.83
N ILE A 34 20.89 -7.93 9.99
CA ILE A 34 19.93 -7.57 8.93
C ILE A 34 19.71 -8.73 7.94
N PHE A 35 20.68 -9.64 7.81
CA PHE A 35 20.61 -10.81 6.94
C PHE A 35 20.03 -12.05 7.64
N LYS A 36 19.75 -12.00 8.95
CA LYS A 36 19.34 -13.19 9.74
C LYS A 36 18.08 -13.87 9.17
N VAL A 37 17.04 -13.10 8.89
CA VAL A 37 15.78 -13.63 8.32
C VAL A 37 16.01 -14.27 6.95
N LEU A 38 16.88 -13.67 6.13
CA LEU A 38 17.24 -14.24 4.83
C LEU A 38 18.07 -15.52 5.00
N SER A 39 19.08 -15.53 5.88
CA SER A 39 19.89 -16.73 6.11
C SER A 39 19.06 -17.90 6.63
N GLU A 40 18.14 -17.65 7.57
CA GLU A 40 17.22 -18.67 8.09
C GLU A 40 16.34 -19.25 6.96
N ARG A 41 15.85 -18.39 6.07
CA ARG A 41 15.07 -18.82 4.90
C ARG A 41 15.89 -19.64 3.92
N LEU A 42 17.11 -19.21 3.59
CA LEU A 42 17.97 -19.93 2.64
C LEU A 42 18.51 -21.24 3.22
N ASP A 43 18.74 -21.32 4.54
CA ASP A 43 19.20 -22.54 5.20
C ASP A 43 18.14 -23.66 5.18
N CYS A 44 16.85 -23.36 4.95
CA CYS A 44 15.81 -24.37 4.74
C CYS A 44 16.09 -25.30 3.55
N GLU A 45 16.89 -24.87 2.56
CA GLU A 45 17.33 -25.76 1.48
C GLU A 45 18.17 -26.93 2.00
N ARG A 46 19.04 -26.71 2.98
CA ARG A 46 19.91 -27.78 3.53
C ARG A 46 19.15 -28.87 4.27
N GLN A 47 17.92 -28.60 4.70
CA GLN A 47 17.10 -29.55 5.46
C GLN A 47 16.27 -30.47 4.55
N LEU A 48 16.12 -30.11 3.28
CA LEU A 48 15.43 -30.91 2.27
C LEU A 48 16.49 -31.62 1.42
N ASN A 49 16.30 -32.91 1.12
CA ASN A 49 17.28 -33.70 0.36
C ASN A 49 17.57 -33.03 -1.00
N ASP A 50 18.86 -32.88 -1.33
CA ASP A 50 19.41 -32.16 -2.50
C ASP A 50 18.89 -32.70 -3.86
N ASP A 51 18.36 -33.93 -3.88
CA ASP A 51 17.88 -34.62 -5.09
C ASP A 51 16.41 -34.32 -5.48
N GLN A 52 15.64 -33.57 -4.67
CA GLN A 52 14.24 -33.29 -5.00
C GLN A 52 14.08 -31.98 -5.80
N SER A 53 13.73 -32.15 -7.08
CA SER A 53 13.28 -31.05 -7.93
C SER A 53 12.11 -30.31 -7.26
N THR A 54 12.24 -28.98 -7.19
CA THR A 54 11.25 -28.10 -6.57
C THR A 54 10.60 -27.24 -7.65
N SER A 55 9.27 -27.12 -7.58
CA SER A 55 8.53 -26.26 -8.51
C SER A 55 8.93 -24.79 -8.32
N ILE A 56 9.27 -24.13 -9.42
CA ILE A 56 9.60 -22.70 -9.51
C ILE A 56 8.64 -22.00 -10.49
N ASP A 57 8.59 -20.67 -10.45
CA ASP A 57 7.83 -19.86 -11.42
C ASP A 57 8.74 -18.74 -11.92
N VAL A 58 9.49 -19.04 -12.98
CA VAL A 58 10.55 -18.18 -13.49
C VAL A 58 10.39 -18.00 -15.00
N THR A 59 10.66 -16.81 -15.50
CA THR A 59 10.70 -16.53 -16.94
C THR A 59 12.06 -15.97 -17.32
N LEU A 60 12.73 -16.63 -18.24
CA LEU A 60 13.98 -16.17 -18.83
C LEU A 60 13.69 -15.47 -20.16
N HIS A 61 14.11 -14.22 -20.27
CA HIS A 61 14.18 -13.50 -21.54
C HIS A 61 15.64 -13.43 -21.99
N LEU A 62 15.90 -13.95 -23.18
CA LEU A 62 17.19 -13.90 -23.84
C LEU A 62 17.16 -12.84 -24.94
N LEU A 63 18.15 -11.97 -24.90
CA LEU A 63 18.36 -10.93 -25.91
C LEU A 63 19.64 -11.28 -26.70
N PRO A 64 19.52 -12.09 -27.77
CA PRO A 64 20.66 -12.40 -28.62
C PRO A 64 21.14 -11.14 -29.34
N ARG A 65 22.44 -11.07 -29.65
CA ARG A 65 23.01 -9.96 -30.45
C ARG A 65 22.41 -9.86 -31.85
N CYS A 66 21.96 -10.98 -32.39
CA CYS A 66 21.32 -11.10 -33.69
C CYS A 66 20.09 -12.00 -33.55
N GLY A 67 18.93 -11.53 -34.00
CA GLY A 67 17.66 -12.25 -33.91
C GLY A 67 16.64 -11.61 -32.97
N ASP A 68 15.48 -12.26 -32.88
CA ASP A 68 14.39 -11.81 -32.04
C ASP A 68 14.59 -12.21 -30.57
N LYS A 69 13.89 -11.51 -29.68
CA LYS A 69 13.81 -11.83 -28.25
C LYS A 69 13.26 -13.25 -28.07
N ILE A 70 13.99 -14.09 -27.33
CA ILE A 70 13.54 -15.45 -26.99
C ILE A 70 13.04 -15.46 -25.54
N VAL A 71 11.89 -16.10 -25.31
CA VAL A 71 11.28 -16.20 -23.98
C VAL A 71 11.10 -17.67 -23.63
N GLN A 72 11.65 -18.08 -22.49
CA GLN A 72 11.53 -19.42 -21.95
C GLN A 72 10.93 -19.37 -20.54
N HIS A 73 9.89 -20.15 -20.29
CA HIS A 73 9.38 -20.36 -18.95
C HIS A 73 10.09 -21.54 -18.31
N LEU A 74 10.49 -21.39 -17.06
CA LEU A 74 11.11 -22.42 -16.24
C LEU A 74 10.17 -22.73 -15.07
N SER A 75 9.90 -24.02 -14.90
CA SER A 75 8.94 -24.54 -13.93
C SER A 75 9.57 -25.42 -12.85
N ASP A 76 10.84 -25.80 -13.05
CA ASP A 76 11.60 -26.64 -12.14
C ASP A 76 13.03 -26.11 -11.91
N THR A 77 13.50 -26.21 -10.66
CA THR A 77 14.92 -26.06 -10.28
C THR A 77 15.90 -26.83 -11.16
N SER A 78 15.57 -28.02 -11.66
CA SER A 78 16.44 -28.80 -12.54
C SER A 78 16.73 -28.11 -13.88
N GLU A 79 15.82 -27.26 -14.36
CA GLU A 79 15.99 -26.44 -15.56
C GLU A 79 16.91 -25.23 -15.28
N LEU A 80 16.95 -24.73 -14.03
CA LEU A 80 17.92 -23.71 -13.61
C LEU A 80 19.34 -24.27 -13.51
N ASP A 81 19.47 -25.52 -13.02
CA ASP A 81 20.76 -26.19 -12.93
C ASP A 81 21.34 -26.47 -14.32
N ASN A 82 20.48 -26.82 -15.29
CA ASN A 82 20.83 -27.07 -16.68
C ASN A 82 20.67 -25.84 -17.62
N LEU A 83 20.64 -24.62 -17.06
CA LEU A 83 20.29 -23.43 -17.84
C LEU A 83 21.23 -23.18 -19.02
N GLU A 84 22.51 -23.57 -18.94
CA GLU A 84 23.46 -23.41 -20.06
C GLU A 84 23.05 -24.26 -21.26
N ALA A 85 22.68 -25.52 -21.03
CA ALA A 85 22.16 -26.39 -22.07
C ALA A 85 20.87 -25.82 -22.67
N VAL A 86 19.98 -25.26 -21.83
CA VAL A 86 18.75 -24.60 -22.28
C VAL A 86 19.09 -23.39 -23.17
N VAL A 87 20.00 -22.52 -22.74
CA VAL A 87 20.41 -21.32 -23.50
C VAL A 87 21.08 -21.71 -24.82
N THR A 88 22.00 -22.67 -24.82
CA THR A 88 22.68 -23.15 -26.04
C THR A 88 21.69 -23.75 -27.04
N THR A 89 20.69 -24.49 -26.56
CA THR A 89 19.63 -25.05 -27.41
C THR A 89 18.78 -23.95 -28.03
N LEU A 90 18.47 -22.89 -27.27
CA LEU A 90 17.63 -21.79 -27.73
C LEU A 90 18.33 -20.84 -28.69
N THR A 91 19.61 -20.52 -28.48
CA THR A 91 20.31 -19.53 -29.30
C THR A 91 20.90 -20.09 -30.59
N SER A 92 20.92 -21.42 -30.79
CA SER A 92 21.49 -22.08 -31.98
C SER A 92 22.91 -21.61 -32.32
N SER A 93 23.65 -21.09 -31.33
CA SER A 93 24.95 -20.43 -31.51
C SER A 93 26.04 -21.22 -30.81
N PRO A 94 27.25 -21.33 -31.39
CA PRO A 94 28.37 -21.96 -30.71
C PRO A 94 28.72 -21.22 -29.40
N PRO A 95 29.24 -21.93 -28.39
CA PRO A 95 29.56 -21.38 -27.05
C PRO A 95 30.61 -20.26 -27.05
N GLU A 96 31.28 -20.00 -28.17
CA GLU A 96 32.32 -18.97 -28.32
C GLU A 96 31.77 -17.57 -28.67
N ALA A 97 30.47 -17.43 -28.94
CA ALA A 97 29.85 -16.11 -29.15
C ALA A 97 29.70 -15.36 -27.82
N SER A 98 29.94 -14.03 -27.81
CA SER A 98 29.75 -13.20 -26.62
C SER A 98 28.37 -13.46 -25.98
N PRO A 99 28.27 -13.62 -24.65
CA PRO A 99 27.07 -14.12 -24.00
C PRO A 99 25.88 -13.20 -24.24
N ALA A 100 24.75 -13.79 -24.64
CA ALA A 100 23.48 -13.07 -24.77
C ALA A 100 23.09 -12.44 -23.43
N VAL A 101 22.50 -11.25 -23.49
CA VAL A 101 21.98 -10.57 -22.30
C VAL A 101 20.78 -11.36 -21.77
N GLN A 102 20.77 -11.59 -20.46
CA GLN A 102 19.74 -12.38 -19.78
C GLN A 102 18.93 -11.50 -18.84
N ILE A 103 17.60 -11.58 -18.95
CA ILE A 103 16.67 -10.93 -18.03
C ILE A 103 15.81 -12.03 -17.39
N LEU A 104 15.95 -12.19 -16.08
CA LEU A 104 15.28 -13.22 -15.31
C LEU A 104 14.13 -12.61 -14.51
N PHE A 105 12.91 -13.09 -14.73
CA PHE A 105 11.74 -12.76 -13.94
C PHE A 105 11.46 -13.86 -12.92
N LEU A 106 11.43 -13.51 -11.65
CA LEU A 106 10.89 -14.31 -10.57
C LEU A 106 9.47 -13.84 -10.28
N HIS A 107 8.49 -14.74 -10.34
CA HIS A 107 7.09 -14.38 -10.18
C HIS A 107 6.56 -14.80 -8.80
N GLY A 108 6.01 -13.86 -8.05
CA GLY A 108 5.34 -14.11 -6.78
C GLY A 108 6.24 -14.76 -5.73
N HIS A 109 5.66 -15.65 -4.93
CA HIS A 109 6.39 -16.43 -3.95
C HIS A 109 7.36 -17.39 -4.62
N GLN A 110 8.64 -17.35 -4.20
CA GLN A 110 9.67 -18.29 -4.64
C GLN A 110 10.22 -19.11 -3.48
N PRO A 111 10.42 -20.42 -3.68
CA PRO A 111 11.01 -21.30 -2.67
C PRO A 111 12.51 -20.97 -2.48
N PRO A 112 13.09 -21.26 -1.30
CA PRO A 112 14.48 -20.93 -1.02
C PRO A 112 15.47 -21.58 -2.00
N GLN A 113 15.16 -22.79 -2.49
CA GLN A 113 15.93 -23.53 -3.51
C GLN A 113 16.09 -22.74 -4.82
N CYS A 114 15.07 -21.97 -5.20
CA CYS A 114 15.14 -21.08 -6.37
C CYS A 114 16.07 -19.91 -6.09
N LEU A 115 15.96 -19.30 -4.91
CA LEU A 115 16.75 -18.12 -4.53
C LEU A 115 18.24 -18.43 -4.38
N THR A 116 18.60 -19.59 -3.86
CA THR A 116 20.01 -20.00 -3.74
C THR A 116 20.64 -20.33 -5.09
N ARG A 117 19.94 -21.04 -5.98
CA ARG A 117 20.39 -21.32 -7.35
C ARG A 117 20.57 -20.04 -8.17
N VAL A 118 19.55 -19.18 -8.18
CA VAL A 118 19.62 -17.88 -8.86
C VAL A 118 20.71 -17.01 -8.24
N GLY A 119 20.81 -16.99 -6.91
CA GLY A 119 21.80 -16.23 -6.16
C GLY A 119 23.23 -16.62 -6.48
N ALA A 120 23.51 -17.92 -6.49
CA ALA A 120 24.80 -18.50 -6.84
C ALA A 120 25.16 -18.22 -8.31
N ARG A 121 24.24 -18.53 -9.23
CA ARG A 121 24.48 -18.44 -10.68
C ARG A 121 24.70 -17.01 -11.16
N TYR A 122 23.86 -16.08 -10.71
CA TYR A 122 23.93 -14.67 -11.12
C TYR A 122 24.72 -13.79 -10.14
N LYS A 123 25.34 -14.38 -9.11
CA LYS A 123 26.07 -13.68 -8.03
C LYS A 123 25.24 -12.55 -7.40
N VAL A 124 23.95 -12.82 -7.18
CA VAL A 124 22.98 -11.81 -6.74
C VAL A 124 23.38 -11.25 -5.38
N ASN A 125 23.42 -9.92 -5.27
CA ASN A 125 23.63 -9.27 -3.99
C ASN A 125 22.51 -9.68 -2.99
N PRO A 126 22.80 -10.24 -1.81
CA PRO A 126 21.78 -10.64 -0.84
C PRO A 126 20.86 -9.49 -0.40
N ARG A 127 21.31 -8.24 -0.53
CA ARG A 127 20.47 -7.05 -0.30
C ARG A 127 19.29 -6.96 -1.26
N THR A 128 19.38 -7.50 -2.46
CA THR A 128 18.27 -7.57 -3.41
C THR A 128 17.14 -8.42 -2.84
N TYR A 129 17.46 -9.61 -2.33
CA TYR A 129 16.47 -10.48 -1.68
C TYR A 129 15.94 -9.84 -0.40
N LEU A 130 16.79 -9.25 0.44
CA LEU A 130 16.32 -8.51 1.61
C LEU A 130 15.34 -7.39 1.26
N ARG A 131 15.62 -6.64 0.19
CA ARG A 131 14.77 -5.54 -0.25
C ARG A 131 13.42 -6.03 -0.77
N HIS A 132 13.40 -7.13 -1.51
CA HIS A 132 12.15 -7.73 -1.94
C HIS A 132 11.37 -8.36 -0.77
N LEU A 133 12.07 -8.98 0.19
CA LEU A 133 11.46 -9.70 1.32
C LEU A 133 11.17 -8.83 2.56
N GLN A 134 11.14 -7.50 2.42
CA GLN A 134 10.90 -6.57 3.55
C GLN A 134 9.58 -6.84 4.30
N TYR A 135 8.58 -7.41 3.64
CA TYR A 135 7.32 -7.82 4.27
C TYR A 135 7.50 -8.86 5.38
N LEU A 136 8.57 -9.67 5.34
CA LEU A 136 8.87 -10.66 6.37
C LEU A 136 9.36 -10.03 7.69
N TRP A 137 9.75 -8.75 7.70
CA TRP A 137 10.33 -8.13 8.89
C TRP A 137 9.30 -7.67 9.92
N PHE A 138 8.01 -7.61 9.55
CA PHE A 138 6.95 -7.11 10.44
C PHE A 138 6.86 -7.87 11.77
N ASN A 139 7.17 -9.18 11.75
CA ASN A 139 7.12 -10.07 12.92
C ASN A 139 8.50 -10.42 13.50
N SER A 140 9.60 -9.88 12.96
CA SER A 140 10.92 -10.13 13.53
C SER A 140 11.03 -9.43 14.89
N GLN A 141 11.39 -10.20 15.94
CA GLN A 141 11.68 -9.68 17.28
C GLN A 141 12.78 -8.60 17.26
N SER A 142 13.63 -8.62 16.24
CA SER A 142 14.64 -7.59 15.98
C SER A 142 14.13 -6.69 14.85
N ARG A 143 13.56 -5.53 15.21
CA ARG A 143 13.21 -4.45 14.26
C ARG A 143 14.49 -3.75 13.80
N LEU A 144 15.25 -4.43 12.97
CA LEU A 144 16.44 -3.85 12.36
C LEU A 144 15.95 -2.89 11.28
N PHE A 145 16.11 -1.59 11.52
CA PHE A 145 15.74 -0.50 10.61
C PHE A 145 16.68 -0.44 9.39
N ALA A 146 16.85 -1.56 8.70
CA ALA A 146 17.78 -1.74 7.59
C ALA A 146 17.27 -1.17 6.26
N SER A 147 16.02 -0.71 6.22
CA SER A 147 15.39 -0.10 5.05
C SER A 147 14.79 1.27 5.41
N PRO A 148 14.94 2.29 4.54
CA PRO A 148 15.64 2.25 3.25
C PRO A 148 17.16 2.31 3.40
N SER A 149 17.88 1.65 2.50
CA SER A 149 19.32 1.82 2.33
C SER A 149 19.64 3.20 1.78
N LEU A 150 20.85 3.70 2.05
CA LEU A 150 21.37 4.89 1.39
C LEU A 150 21.48 4.66 -0.14
N PRO A 151 21.28 5.69 -0.98
CA PRO A 151 21.37 5.56 -2.43
C PRO A 151 22.69 4.95 -2.93
N SER A 152 23.82 5.35 -2.31
CA SER A 152 25.16 4.82 -2.61
C SER A 152 25.31 3.32 -2.33
N ALA A 153 24.46 2.76 -1.46
CA ALA A 153 24.48 1.36 -1.06
C ALA A 153 23.48 0.49 -1.83
N SER A 154 22.70 1.08 -2.76
CA SER A 154 21.64 0.41 -3.53
C SER A 154 21.59 0.86 -4.99
N VAL A 155 22.73 1.25 -5.54
CA VAL A 155 22.87 1.78 -6.90
C VAL A 155 22.37 0.81 -7.98
N ASP A 156 22.52 -0.49 -7.73
CA ASP A 156 22.09 -1.55 -8.65
C ASP A 156 20.74 -2.19 -8.25
N ILE A 157 19.96 -1.58 -7.34
CA ILE A 157 18.67 -2.12 -6.87
C ILE A 157 17.57 -1.06 -6.94
N VAL A 158 16.57 -1.32 -7.77
CA VAL A 158 15.39 -0.47 -7.96
C VAL A 158 14.15 -1.16 -7.36
N SER A 159 13.24 -0.38 -6.77
CA SER A 159 11.95 -0.91 -6.30
C SER A 159 10.80 -0.09 -6.83
N LEU A 160 9.88 -0.74 -7.55
CA LEU A 160 8.71 -0.12 -8.12
C LEU A 160 7.45 -0.60 -7.39
N CYS A 161 6.57 0.35 -7.09
CA CYS A 161 5.27 0.08 -6.50
C CYS A 161 4.24 -0.10 -7.61
N VAL A 162 3.44 -1.16 -7.56
CA VAL A 162 2.29 -1.36 -8.44
C VAL A 162 1.03 -1.43 -7.60
N VAL A 163 0.04 -0.60 -7.95
CA VAL A 163 -1.25 -0.56 -7.27
C VAL A 163 -2.35 -1.08 -8.20
N THR A 164 -3.07 -2.11 -7.75
CA THR A 164 -4.25 -2.61 -8.46
C THR A 164 -5.51 -2.10 -7.78
N LEU A 165 -6.40 -1.47 -8.55
CA LEU A 165 -7.72 -1.05 -8.08
C LEU A 165 -8.70 -2.21 -8.24
N VAL A 166 -9.59 -2.38 -7.27
CA VAL A 166 -10.58 -3.45 -7.29
C VAL A 166 -11.95 -2.86 -6.98
N GLN A 167 -12.91 -3.21 -7.82
CA GLN A 167 -14.30 -2.90 -7.60
C GLN A 167 -15.01 -4.13 -7.04
N ARG A 168 -15.81 -3.91 -6.00
CA ARG A 168 -16.68 -4.89 -5.39
C ARG A 168 -18.08 -4.32 -5.26
N LYS A 169 -19.06 -5.21 -5.07
CA LYS A 169 -20.41 -4.79 -4.73
C LYS A 169 -20.40 -4.15 -3.34
N ALA A 170 -21.07 -3.02 -3.20
CA ALA A 170 -21.27 -2.37 -1.92
C ALA A 170 -21.94 -3.36 -0.96
N MET A 171 -21.28 -3.60 0.17
CA MET A 171 -21.88 -4.31 1.30
C MET A 171 -22.49 -3.26 2.22
N GLY A 172 -23.61 -3.55 2.86
CA GLY A 172 -24.26 -2.62 3.83
C GLY A 172 -23.47 -2.40 5.12
N THR A 173 -22.18 -2.74 5.15
CA THR A 173 -21.28 -2.60 6.29
C THR A 173 -20.73 -1.17 6.35
N PRO A 174 -20.68 -0.53 7.54
CA PRO A 174 -20.07 0.79 7.69
C PRO A 174 -18.60 0.81 7.22
N LEU A 175 -18.18 1.90 6.58
CA LEU A 175 -16.84 2.02 5.97
C LEU A 175 -15.70 1.87 6.99
N GLU A 176 -15.87 2.40 8.21
CA GLU A 176 -14.88 2.30 9.29
C GLU A 176 -14.67 0.84 9.73
N ASP A 177 -15.76 0.07 9.87
CA ASP A 177 -15.70 -1.35 10.19
C ASP A 177 -14.99 -2.14 9.08
N MET A 178 -15.26 -1.80 7.82
CA MET A 178 -14.57 -2.42 6.68
C MET A 178 -13.06 -2.15 6.70
N ARG A 179 -12.64 -0.93 7.06
CA ARG A 179 -11.23 -0.56 7.16
C ARG A 179 -10.55 -1.27 8.33
N CYS A 180 -11.21 -1.33 9.49
CA CYS A 180 -10.71 -2.03 10.68
C CYS A 180 -10.53 -3.53 10.39
N TYR A 181 -11.56 -4.14 9.80
CA TYR A 181 -11.52 -5.54 9.39
C TYR A 181 -10.40 -5.83 8.38
N ALA A 182 -10.30 -5.00 7.33
CA ALA A 182 -9.27 -5.17 6.30
C ALA A 182 -7.85 -5.06 6.88
N LYS A 183 -7.63 -4.16 7.85
CA LYS A 183 -6.34 -4.02 8.54
C LYS A 183 -5.98 -5.30 9.31
N GLN A 184 -6.89 -5.80 10.14
CA GLN A 184 -6.66 -7.03 10.92
C GLN A 184 -6.44 -8.25 10.01
N ALA A 185 -7.24 -8.35 8.93
CA ALA A 185 -7.11 -9.42 7.97
C ALA A 185 -5.76 -9.34 7.22
N MET A 186 -5.26 -8.13 6.93
CA MET A 186 -3.93 -7.92 6.33
C MET A 186 -2.81 -8.33 7.28
N GLU A 187 -2.90 -7.98 8.56
CA GLU A 187 -1.93 -8.40 9.58
C GLU A 187 -1.88 -9.93 9.71
N LYS A 188 -3.05 -10.58 9.73
CA LYS A 188 -3.15 -12.04 9.73
C LYS A 188 -2.54 -12.65 8.46
N TYR A 189 -2.87 -12.13 7.29
CA TYR A 189 -2.32 -12.60 6.02
C TYR A 189 -0.80 -12.49 5.97
N LEU A 190 -0.22 -11.35 6.37
CA LEU A 190 1.24 -11.18 6.39
C LEU A 190 1.91 -12.14 7.39
N HIS A 191 1.22 -12.48 8.49
CA HIS A 191 1.70 -13.48 9.43
C HIS A 191 1.73 -14.90 8.82
N GLU A 192 0.66 -15.32 8.13
CA GLU A 192 0.62 -16.61 7.42
C GLU A 192 1.69 -16.68 6.32
N VAL A 193 1.86 -15.58 5.59
CA VAL A 193 2.91 -15.41 4.57
C VAL A 193 4.31 -15.53 5.18
N TYR A 194 4.52 -14.96 6.36
CA TYR A 194 5.79 -15.04 7.09
C TYR A 194 6.12 -16.47 7.52
N ILE A 195 5.12 -17.21 8.03
CA ILE A 195 5.27 -18.62 8.42
C ILE A 195 5.44 -19.52 7.18
N GLY A 196 5.02 -19.06 6.00
CA GLY A 196 5.03 -19.84 4.77
C GLY A 196 3.88 -20.84 4.69
N ARG A 197 2.82 -20.66 5.48
CA ARG A 197 1.68 -21.58 5.51
C ARG A 197 0.73 -21.29 4.35
N GLY A 198 0.45 -22.32 3.53
CA GLY A 198 -0.53 -22.21 2.44
C GLY A 198 -0.07 -21.39 1.23
N LEU A 199 1.23 -21.04 1.15
CA LEU A 199 1.82 -20.41 -0.02
C LEU A 199 2.41 -21.47 -0.95
N ASN A 200 2.02 -21.42 -2.21
CA ASN A 200 2.65 -22.18 -3.28
C ASN A 200 3.59 -21.29 -4.08
N THR A 201 4.53 -21.92 -4.77
CA THR A 201 5.36 -21.25 -5.77
C THR A 201 4.51 -20.51 -6.81
N GLY A 202 4.85 -19.25 -7.06
CA GLY A 202 4.16 -18.40 -8.03
C GLY A 202 2.86 -17.79 -7.51
N ASP A 203 2.52 -17.98 -6.23
CA ASP A 203 1.40 -17.26 -5.63
C ASP A 203 1.73 -15.77 -5.49
N SER A 204 0.79 -14.91 -5.87
CA SER A 204 0.97 -13.46 -5.76
C SER A 204 1.06 -13.03 -4.29
N ILE A 205 1.96 -12.09 -4.01
CA ILE A 205 2.14 -11.50 -2.67
C ILE A 205 1.50 -10.11 -2.64
N VAL A 206 0.81 -9.81 -1.54
CA VAL A 206 0.19 -8.50 -1.32
C VAL A 206 0.91 -7.79 -0.19
N ARG A 207 1.33 -6.54 -0.39
CA ARG A 207 2.08 -5.74 0.58
C ARG A 207 1.20 -4.87 1.45
N ALA A 208 0.11 -4.37 0.90
CA ALA A 208 -0.89 -3.59 1.61
C ALA A 208 -2.23 -3.66 0.88
N SER A 209 -3.30 -3.38 1.61
CA SER A 209 -4.64 -3.17 1.03
C SER A 209 -5.32 -1.97 1.68
N TRP A 210 -6.01 -1.16 0.88
CA TRP A 210 -6.72 0.04 1.35
C TRP A 210 -8.16 0.08 0.88
N ILE A 211 -9.09 0.35 1.79
CA ILE A 211 -10.52 0.47 1.51
C ILE A 211 -10.89 1.95 1.36
N HIS A 212 -11.15 2.37 0.12
CA HIS A 212 -11.47 3.77 -0.22
C HIS A 212 -12.96 4.06 -0.05
N SER A 213 -13.81 3.07 -0.38
CA SER A 213 -15.26 3.14 -0.23
C SER A 213 -15.86 1.74 -0.06
N PRO A 214 -17.19 1.61 0.16
CA PRO A 214 -17.87 0.31 0.13
C PRO A 214 -17.64 -0.46 -1.18
N GLU A 215 -17.45 0.25 -2.29
CA GLU A 215 -17.31 -0.31 -3.64
C GLU A 215 -15.87 -0.46 -4.10
N TYR A 216 -14.95 0.37 -3.61
CA TYR A 216 -13.58 0.42 -4.12
C TYR A 216 -12.56 0.14 -3.03
N PHE A 217 -11.61 -0.74 -3.36
CA PHE A 217 -10.39 -0.92 -2.59
C PHE A 217 -9.20 -1.03 -3.53
N SER A 218 -7.99 -0.93 -3.00
CA SER A 218 -6.77 -1.12 -3.76
C SER A 218 -5.77 -1.99 -3.02
N VAL A 219 -4.89 -2.62 -3.79
CA VAL A 219 -3.88 -3.55 -3.30
C VAL A 219 -2.51 -3.12 -3.82
N GLU A 220 -1.51 -3.14 -2.94
CA GLU A 220 -0.13 -2.79 -3.25
C GLU A 220 0.70 -4.06 -3.45
N GLN A 221 1.48 -4.06 -4.52
CA GLN A 221 2.46 -5.08 -4.88
C GLN A 221 3.77 -4.40 -5.26
N GLU A 222 4.88 -5.13 -5.18
CA GLU A 222 6.22 -4.61 -5.40
C GLU A 222 6.97 -5.37 -6.49
N ILE A 223 7.71 -4.63 -7.32
CA ILE A 223 8.67 -5.16 -8.27
C ILE A 223 10.06 -4.70 -7.80
N THR A 224 10.95 -5.66 -7.52
CA THR A 224 12.35 -5.39 -7.18
C THR A 224 13.24 -5.79 -8.34
N ILE A 225 14.04 -4.86 -8.82
CA ILE A 225 14.93 -5.05 -9.97
C ILE A 225 16.36 -4.95 -9.47
N SER A 226 17.24 -5.82 -9.95
CA SER A 226 18.66 -5.75 -9.65
C SER A 226 19.54 -6.04 -10.85
N LEU A 227 20.50 -5.16 -11.09
CA LEU A 227 21.51 -5.32 -12.13
C LEU A 227 22.68 -6.16 -11.62
N GLN A 228 23.00 -7.25 -12.33
CA GLN A 228 24.21 -8.04 -12.09
C GLN A 228 25.21 -7.81 -13.22
N ARG A 229 26.49 -7.64 -12.87
CA ARG A 229 27.58 -7.41 -13.83
C ARG A 229 28.53 -8.61 -13.80
N LYS A 230 28.80 -9.21 -14.95
CA LYS A 230 29.74 -10.33 -15.09
C LYS A 230 30.53 -10.16 -16.39
N ASP A 231 31.86 -10.09 -16.29
CA ASP A 231 32.81 -10.18 -17.42
C ASP A 231 32.52 -9.25 -18.61
N GLY A 232 32.16 -8.00 -18.32
CA GLY A 232 31.83 -6.99 -19.33
C GLY A 232 30.42 -7.13 -19.94
N SER A 233 29.64 -8.12 -19.51
CA SER A 233 28.21 -8.28 -19.79
C SER A 233 27.37 -7.97 -18.55
N TRP A 234 26.06 -7.84 -18.75
CA TRP A 234 25.10 -7.60 -17.68
C TRP A 234 23.90 -8.52 -17.80
N SER A 235 23.27 -8.76 -16.65
CA SER A 235 21.97 -9.44 -16.55
C SER A 235 21.07 -8.70 -15.57
N LEU A 236 19.77 -8.83 -15.76
CA LEU A 236 18.77 -8.23 -14.88
C LEU A 236 18.02 -9.33 -14.14
N LEU A 237 17.94 -9.20 -12.82
CA LEU A 237 17.04 -9.96 -11.98
C LEU A 237 15.83 -9.09 -11.66
N ILE A 238 14.64 -9.54 -12.00
CA ILE A 238 13.38 -8.84 -11.75
C ILE A 238 12.50 -9.77 -10.92
N TRP A 239 12.24 -9.40 -9.67
CA TRP A 239 11.35 -10.14 -8.79
C TRP A 239 10.07 -9.35 -8.57
N THR A 240 8.96 -9.86 -9.08
CA THR A 240 7.63 -9.24 -8.99
C THR A 240 6.75 -10.01 -8.03
N ASP A 241 5.99 -9.30 -7.20
CA ASP A 241 4.91 -9.87 -6.41
C ASP A 241 3.70 -10.34 -7.25
N ILE A 242 3.61 -9.87 -8.50
CA ILE A 242 2.50 -10.10 -9.42
C ILE A 242 2.76 -11.39 -10.18
N ALA A 243 1.94 -12.42 -9.93
CA ALA A 243 2.10 -13.75 -10.52
C ALA A 243 0.72 -14.40 -10.80
N ARG A 244 0.35 -15.45 -10.06
CA ARG A 244 -0.99 -16.05 -10.17
C ARG A 244 -2.07 -15.04 -9.82
N GLU A 245 -3.23 -15.24 -10.43
CA GLU A 245 -4.40 -14.41 -10.14
C GLU A 245 -4.71 -14.41 -8.64
N LEU A 246 -4.94 -13.23 -8.07
CA LEU A 246 -5.23 -13.06 -6.64
C LEU A 246 -6.46 -13.87 -6.19
N SER A 247 -7.40 -14.18 -7.10
CA SER A 247 -8.51 -15.07 -6.79
C SER A 247 -8.07 -16.50 -6.40
N ASN A 248 -6.91 -16.94 -6.86
CA ASN A 248 -6.36 -18.27 -6.59
C ASN A 248 -5.28 -18.29 -5.50
N SER A 249 -4.89 -17.12 -4.98
CA SER A 249 -3.93 -17.01 -3.88
C SER A 249 -4.56 -17.44 -2.53
N PRO A 250 -3.73 -17.77 -1.51
CA PRO A 250 -4.18 -18.09 -0.15
C PRO A 250 -5.10 -17.02 0.43
N ASP A 251 -5.92 -17.41 1.41
CA ASP A 251 -7.00 -16.60 2.00
C ASP A 251 -6.63 -15.12 2.15
N ILE A 252 -7.09 -14.35 1.16
CA ILE A 252 -6.74 -12.96 1.02
C ILE A 252 -7.57 -12.11 1.99
N PRO A 253 -7.01 -11.02 2.57
CA PRO A 253 -7.67 -10.18 3.57
C PRO A 253 -9.07 -9.69 3.23
N TRP A 254 -9.34 -9.39 1.97
CA TRP A 254 -10.63 -8.85 1.51
C TRP A 254 -11.64 -9.92 1.06
N ARG A 255 -11.25 -11.20 1.05
CA ARG A 255 -12.18 -12.33 0.76
C ARG A 255 -12.99 -12.72 1.99
N ALA A 256 -12.45 -12.53 3.18
CA ALA A 256 -13.04 -12.98 4.44
C ALA A 256 -14.15 -12.05 4.98
N ALA A 257 -14.75 -11.17 4.17
CA ALA A 257 -15.86 -10.35 4.65
C ALA A 257 -17.03 -11.25 5.12
N PRO A 258 -17.69 -10.93 6.26
CA PRO A 258 -18.71 -11.77 6.85
C PRO A 258 -20.03 -11.60 6.08
N ALA A 259 -20.17 -12.26 4.92
CA ALA A 259 -21.48 -12.61 4.39
C ALA A 259 -21.36 -13.78 3.40
N SER A 260 -22.27 -14.73 3.55
CA SER A 260 -22.47 -15.91 2.70
C SER A 260 -22.35 -15.62 1.20
N LYS A 261 -21.48 -16.39 0.54
CA LYS A 261 -21.14 -16.44 -0.90
C LYS A 261 -19.99 -15.49 -1.31
N PRO A 262 -18.96 -16.01 -2.01
CA PRO A 262 -17.86 -15.19 -2.51
C PRO A 262 -18.43 -14.13 -3.45
N ALA A 263 -18.40 -12.87 -3.02
CA ALA A 263 -18.78 -11.75 -3.88
C ALA A 263 -17.84 -11.77 -5.09
N GLN A 264 -18.42 -11.83 -6.30
CA GLN A 264 -17.70 -11.62 -7.55
C GLN A 264 -17.10 -10.20 -7.52
N SER A 265 -15.82 -10.10 -7.14
CA SER A 265 -15.04 -8.88 -7.24
C SER A 265 -14.46 -8.79 -8.65
N SER A 266 -14.79 -7.72 -9.38
CA SER A 266 -14.13 -7.41 -10.64
C SER A 266 -12.84 -6.66 -10.32
N PHE A 267 -11.70 -7.30 -10.54
CA PHE A 267 -10.42 -6.60 -10.56
C PHE A 267 -10.46 -5.60 -11.72
N LEU A 268 -10.32 -4.31 -11.41
CA LEU A 268 -10.11 -3.29 -12.41
C LEU A 268 -8.62 -3.35 -12.75
N THR A 269 -8.23 -4.37 -13.50
CA THR A 269 -6.82 -4.58 -13.83
C THR A 269 -6.38 -3.49 -14.79
N ASN A 270 -5.33 -2.76 -14.40
CA ASN A 270 -4.66 -1.73 -15.20
C ASN A 270 -3.78 -2.30 -16.32
N TRP A 271 -3.93 -3.59 -16.68
CA TRP A 271 -3.45 -4.05 -17.97
C TRP A 271 -4.44 -3.62 -19.06
N LEU A 272 -4.57 -2.30 -19.23
CA LEU A 272 -4.76 -1.80 -20.57
C LEU A 272 -3.60 -2.36 -21.36
N SER A 273 -3.89 -3.34 -22.21
CA SER A 273 -3.02 -3.76 -23.28
C SER A 273 -2.48 -2.49 -23.94
N LEU A 274 -1.26 -2.11 -23.55
CA LEU A 274 -0.54 -0.96 -24.11
C LEU A 274 -0.41 -1.13 -25.63
N ALA A 275 -0.52 -2.37 -26.13
CA ALA A 275 -0.56 -2.71 -27.55
C ALA A 275 -1.83 -2.24 -28.28
N ASN A 276 -2.94 -1.98 -27.58
CA ASN A 276 -4.22 -1.59 -28.18
C ASN A 276 -4.56 -0.09 -28.06
N LEU A 277 -3.96 0.63 -27.11
CA LEU A 277 -4.22 2.07 -26.94
C LEU A 277 -3.68 2.95 -28.07
N TRP A 278 -2.70 2.46 -28.84
CA TRP A 278 -1.99 3.27 -29.84
C TRP A 278 -2.40 2.94 -31.29
N LYS A 279 -3.40 2.07 -31.49
CA LYS A 279 -3.89 1.70 -32.83
C LYS A 279 -5.04 2.57 -33.34
N LYS A 280 -5.67 3.44 -32.54
CA LYS A 280 -6.67 4.43 -33.03
C LYS A 280 -6.71 5.71 -32.17
N PRO A 281 -6.70 6.92 -32.76
CA PRO A 281 -6.99 8.15 -32.04
C PRO A 281 -8.51 8.37 -32.03
N ALA A 282 -9.15 8.24 -30.87
CA ALA A 282 -10.50 8.79 -30.68
C ALA A 282 -10.69 9.20 -29.22
N GLN A 283 -10.69 10.51 -29.02
CA GLN A 283 -11.16 11.16 -27.81
C GLN A 283 -12.65 10.81 -27.63
N SER A 284 -13.03 10.26 -26.46
CA SER A 284 -14.39 10.16 -25.88
C SER A 284 -14.97 8.76 -25.53
N GLU A 285 -14.22 7.65 -25.61
CA GLU A 285 -14.75 6.32 -25.22
C GLU A 285 -14.14 5.69 -23.94
N LEU A 286 -13.47 6.48 -23.10
CA LEU A 286 -12.80 5.97 -21.88
C LEU A 286 -13.77 5.46 -20.79
N LEU A 287 -15.02 5.91 -20.76
CA LEU A 287 -16.00 5.52 -19.74
C LEU A 287 -16.90 4.33 -20.13
N ILE A 288 -17.04 4.04 -21.43
CA ILE A 288 -17.97 3.01 -21.92
C ILE A 288 -17.23 1.68 -22.19
N ALA A 289 -15.95 1.71 -22.55
CA ALA A 289 -15.15 0.50 -22.77
C ALA A 289 -14.95 -0.35 -21.49
N ILE A 290 -15.05 0.25 -20.30
CA ILE A 290 -14.92 -0.42 -19.00
C ILE A 290 -16.04 -1.46 -18.77
N ARG A 291 -17.22 -1.30 -19.39
CA ARG A 291 -18.35 -2.23 -19.21
C ARG A 291 -18.33 -3.47 -20.11
N LYS A 292 -17.57 -3.48 -21.21
CA LYS A 292 -17.59 -4.57 -22.20
C LYS A 292 -16.24 -5.26 -22.44
N LEU A 293 -15.18 -4.85 -21.75
CA LEU A 293 -13.94 -5.60 -21.73
C LEU A 293 -14.15 -6.89 -20.92
N HIS A 294 -14.22 -8.02 -21.62
CA HIS A 294 -13.95 -9.32 -21.01
C HIS A 294 -12.65 -9.18 -20.22
N THR A 295 -12.72 -9.48 -18.94
CA THR A 295 -11.64 -9.41 -17.96
C THR A 295 -10.38 -10.11 -18.50
N PRO A 296 -9.32 -9.39 -18.91
CA PRO A 296 -8.02 -10.02 -18.98
C PRO A 296 -7.60 -10.25 -17.53
N SER A 297 -7.49 -11.52 -17.16
CA SER A 297 -7.01 -11.97 -15.85
C SER A 297 -5.61 -11.42 -15.59
N LEU A 298 -5.28 -11.17 -14.32
CA LEU A 298 -3.92 -10.82 -13.84
C LEU A 298 -2.85 -11.86 -14.26
N SER A 299 -3.27 -13.02 -14.77
CA SER A 299 -2.43 -14.12 -15.23
C SER A 299 -1.74 -13.91 -16.58
N SER A 300 -1.89 -12.75 -17.24
CA SER A 300 -1.25 -12.47 -18.54
C SER A 300 0.29 -12.43 -18.50
N LEU A 301 0.90 -12.51 -17.32
CA LEU A 301 2.35 -12.68 -17.15
C LEU A 301 2.84 -14.13 -17.39
N ARG A 302 1.95 -15.13 -17.43
CA ARG A 302 2.37 -16.55 -17.35
C ARG A 302 2.70 -17.26 -18.66
N SER A 303 2.00 -17.01 -19.77
CA SER A 303 2.18 -17.86 -20.97
C SER A 303 2.72 -17.13 -22.20
N SER A 304 2.75 -15.80 -22.18
CA SER A 304 3.35 -14.96 -23.21
C SER A 304 3.54 -13.58 -22.58
N SER A 305 4.56 -13.41 -21.74
CA SER A 305 4.79 -12.11 -21.11
C SER A 305 4.92 -11.05 -22.22
N PRO A 306 3.97 -10.10 -22.34
CA PRO A 306 4.06 -9.03 -23.33
C PRO A 306 5.19 -8.04 -23.01
N TYR A 307 5.95 -8.30 -21.93
CA TYR A 307 7.09 -7.51 -21.52
C TYR A 307 8.11 -7.40 -22.66
N GLY A 308 8.41 -6.17 -23.03
CA GLY A 308 9.35 -5.81 -24.07
C GLY A 308 8.85 -6.11 -25.48
N ASP A 309 7.54 -6.29 -25.70
CA ASP A 309 6.97 -6.39 -27.06
C ASP A 309 6.92 -5.01 -27.75
N GLN A 310 6.88 -3.93 -26.96
CA GLN A 310 6.94 -2.55 -27.49
C GLN A 310 8.36 -2.00 -27.53
N LEU A 311 9.33 -2.78 -27.05
CA LEU A 311 10.72 -2.38 -26.94
C LEU A 311 11.55 -3.01 -28.06
N GLU A 312 12.50 -2.25 -28.57
CA GLU A 312 13.44 -2.78 -29.56
C GLU A 312 14.48 -3.69 -28.89
N ALA A 313 14.52 -4.97 -29.28
CA ALA A 313 15.42 -5.97 -28.67
C ALA A 313 16.91 -5.59 -28.72
N LYS A 314 17.35 -4.94 -29.81
CA LYS A 314 18.74 -4.44 -29.93
C LYS A 314 19.06 -3.35 -28.92
N LEU A 315 18.11 -2.45 -28.68
CA LEU A 315 18.27 -1.38 -27.70
C LEU A 315 18.19 -1.92 -26.27
N MET A 316 17.30 -2.89 -26.04
CA MET A 316 17.23 -3.64 -24.76
C MET A 316 18.55 -4.32 -24.44
N ALA A 317 19.22 -4.94 -25.41
CA ALA A 317 20.52 -5.58 -25.19
C ALA A 317 21.64 -4.56 -24.91
N ALA A 318 21.51 -3.34 -25.43
CA ALA A 318 22.52 -2.28 -25.29
C ALA A 318 22.38 -1.49 -23.99
N ASP A 319 21.14 -1.26 -23.52
CA ASP A 319 20.86 -0.40 -22.37
C ASP A 319 19.86 -1.08 -21.39
N PRO A 320 20.32 -1.46 -20.18
CA PRO A 320 19.45 -2.11 -19.21
C PRO A 320 18.34 -1.21 -18.67
N PHE A 321 18.48 0.12 -18.66
CA PHE A 321 17.40 1.00 -18.20
C PHE A 321 16.25 1.03 -19.20
N TYR A 322 16.55 0.99 -20.51
CA TYR A 322 15.53 0.90 -21.55
C TYR A 322 14.61 -0.31 -21.37
N CYS A 323 15.16 -1.46 -20.97
CA CYS A 323 14.38 -2.66 -20.59
C CYS A 323 13.35 -2.39 -19.50
N LEU A 324 13.70 -1.55 -18.52
CA LEU A 324 12.84 -1.26 -17.38
C LEU A 324 11.76 -0.24 -17.69
N SER A 325 11.82 0.42 -18.85
CA SER A 325 10.91 1.54 -19.17
C SER A 325 9.44 1.15 -19.10
N GLU A 326 9.06 -0.03 -19.58
CA GLU A 326 7.69 -0.55 -19.45
C GLU A 326 7.27 -0.79 -18.00
N LEU A 327 8.19 -1.23 -17.13
CA LEU A 327 7.91 -1.46 -15.71
C LEU A 327 7.75 -0.14 -14.95
N PHE A 328 8.56 0.88 -15.27
CA PHE A 328 8.39 2.22 -14.73
C PHE A 328 7.05 2.83 -15.17
N LYS A 329 6.68 2.68 -16.45
CA LYS A 329 5.36 3.10 -16.95
C LYS A 329 4.22 2.40 -16.23
N LEU A 330 4.32 1.08 -16.06
CA LEU A 330 3.33 0.29 -15.29
C LEU A 330 3.15 0.85 -13.88
N SER A 331 4.25 1.12 -13.18
CA SER A 331 4.23 1.72 -11.85
C SER A 331 3.56 3.10 -11.87
N ALA A 332 3.99 3.99 -12.76
CA ALA A 332 3.45 5.34 -12.90
C ALA A 332 1.94 5.35 -13.17
N TYR A 333 1.46 4.56 -14.15
CA TYR A 333 0.02 4.46 -14.46
C TYR A 333 -0.78 3.90 -13.29
N SER A 334 -0.24 2.90 -12.59
CA SER A 334 -0.92 2.31 -11.43
C SER A 334 -1.13 3.32 -10.30
N ILE A 335 -0.12 4.17 -10.05
CA ILE A 335 -0.18 5.24 -9.06
C ILE A 335 -1.12 6.34 -9.54
N ASP A 336 -1.04 6.77 -10.80
CA ASP A 336 -1.93 7.79 -11.38
C ASP A 336 -3.41 7.43 -11.22
N HIS A 337 -3.76 6.16 -11.46
CA HIS A 337 -5.14 5.67 -11.30
C HIS A 337 -5.58 5.70 -9.84
N LEU A 338 -4.71 5.33 -8.89
CA LEU A 338 -4.99 5.49 -7.47
C LEU A 338 -5.22 6.97 -7.12
N LEU A 339 -4.38 7.89 -7.64
CA LEU A 339 -4.53 9.32 -7.36
C LEU A 339 -5.84 9.88 -7.93
N LYS A 340 -6.29 9.43 -9.11
CA LYS A 340 -7.60 9.78 -9.68
C LYS A 340 -8.75 9.35 -8.76
N LEU A 341 -8.68 8.13 -8.22
CA LEU A 341 -9.67 7.65 -7.26
C LEU A 341 -9.67 8.51 -5.99
N ILE A 342 -8.50 8.72 -5.37
CA ILE A 342 -8.35 9.50 -4.14
C ILE A 342 -8.81 10.94 -4.34
N GLU A 343 -8.47 11.55 -5.48
CA GLU A 343 -8.92 12.88 -5.83
C GLU A 343 -10.46 12.97 -5.89
N GLY A 344 -11.12 12.01 -6.52
CA GLY A 344 -12.58 11.92 -6.51
C GLY A 344 -13.15 11.83 -5.09
N ARG A 345 -12.55 11.01 -4.22
CA ARG A 345 -12.96 10.89 -2.81
C ARG A 345 -12.76 12.19 -2.02
N ILE A 346 -11.64 12.88 -2.22
CA ILE A 346 -11.37 14.18 -1.59
C ILE A 346 -12.36 15.22 -2.09
N GLN A 347 -12.67 15.23 -3.39
CA GLN A 347 -13.65 16.15 -3.97
C GLN A 347 -15.05 15.94 -3.40
N GLU A 348 -15.49 14.70 -3.25
CA GLU A 348 -16.75 14.37 -2.57
C GLU A 348 -16.75 14.84 -1.10
N SER A 349 -15.62 14.70 -0.41
CA SER A 349 -15.48 15.07 1.00
C SER A 349 -15.36 16.57 1.23
N THR A 350 -14.77 17.32 0.28
CA THR A 350 -14.47 18.77 0.40
C THR A 350 -15.41 19.67 -0.42
N GLY A 351 -16.31 19.09 -1.22
CA GLY A 351 -17.15 19.82 -2.17
C GLY A 351 -18.31 20.61 -1.55
N TYR A 352 -18.92 21.48 -2.37
CA TYR A 352 -19.99 22.43 -2.00
C TYR A 352 -21.32 21.80 -1.50
N ASN A 353 -21.45 20.47 -1.49
CA ASN A 353 -22.65 19.74 -1.02
C ASN A 353 -22.62 19.46 0.50
N LEU A 354 -21.97 20.33 1.28
CA LEU A 354 -21.91 20.28 2.75
C LEU A 354 -23.30 20.22 3.42
N SER A 355 -24.33 20.68 2.72
CA SER A 355 -25.73 20.71 3.20
C SER A 355 -26.37 19.33 3.32
N HIS A 356 -25.90 18.32 2.56
CA HIS A 356 -26.44 16.96 2.59
C HIS A 356 -25.48 15.92 3.16
N SER A 357 -24.16 16.19 3.20
CA SER A 357 -23.18 15.28 3.80
C SER A 357 -22.95 15.58 5.28
N GLN A 358 -23.96 15.33 6.12
CA GLN A 358 -23.82 15.40 7.59
C GLN A 358 -22.76 14.44 8.18
N GLN A 359 -22.09 13.66 7.33
CA GLN A 359 -21.11 12.62 7.69
C GLN A 359 -19.82 12.70 6.87
N THR A 360 -19.36 13.89 6.47
CA THR A 360 -17.96 14.01 6.01
C THR A 360 -17.06 13.76 7.21
N SER A 361 -16.51 12.54 7.31
CA SER A 361 -15.65 12.16 8.43
C SER A 361 -14.26 12.74 8.22
N HIS A 362 -13.79 13.56 9.15
CA HIS A 362 -12.37 13.94 9.28
C HIS A 362 -11.44 12.71 9.18
N ALA A 363 -11.92 11.53 9.63
CA ALA A 363 -11.20 10.26 9.51
C ALA A 363 -11.01 9.81 8.05
N ASP A 364 -11.92 10.12 7.12
CA ASP A 364 -11.75 9.79 5.70
C ASP A 364 -10.60 10.57 5.08
N LEU A 365 -10.49 11.87 5.38
CA LEU A 365 -9.41 12.70 4.87
C LEU A 365 -8.05 12.27 5.44
N LEU A 366 -7.99 11.95 6.75
CA LEU A 366 -6.80 11.38 7.38
C LEU A 366 -6.39 10.04 6.73
N TYR A 367 -7.37 9.16 6.48
CA TYR A 367 -7.12 7.87 5.87
C TYR A 367 -6.47 8.00 4.49
N HIS A 368 -6.99 8.88 3.64
CA HIS A 368 -6.41 9.12 2.31
C HIS A 368 -5.07 9.86 2.39
N GLN A 369 -4.88 10.75 3.37
CA GLN A 369 -3.59 11.41 3.62
C GLN A 369 -2.48 10.39 3.91
N ASP A 370 -2.74 9.36 4.72
CA ASP A 370 -1.75 8.31 5.01
C ASP A 370 -1.33 7.55 3.75
N ILE A 371 -2.31 7.25 2.87
CA ILE A 371 -2.05 6.59 1.59
C ILE A 371 -1.23 7.50 0.67
N LEU A 372 -1.58 8.78 0.56
CA LEU A 372 -0.84 9.76 -0.23
C LEU A 372 0.60 9.93 0.26
N ASN A 373 0.83 9.99 1.58
CA ASN A 373 2.18 10.06 2.15
C ASN A 373 3.02 8.83 1.79
N ARG A 374 2.41 7.64 1.82
CA ARG A 374 3.07 6.41 1.39
C ARG A 374 3.41 6.43 -0.10
N MET A 375 2.48 6.85 -0.96
CA MET A 375 2.72 6.97 -2.40
C MET A 375 3.78 8.03 -2.71
N ARG A 376 3.80 9.16 -1.99
CA ARG A 376 4.83 10.19 -2.11
C ARG A 376 6.22 9.59 -1.91
N LYS A 377 6.39 8.79 -0.85
CA LYS A 377 7.67 8.10 -0.58
C LYS A 377 8.05 7.16 -1.72
N ARG A 378 7.09 6.42 -2.29
CA ARG A 378 7.35 5.51 -3.43
C ARG A 378 7.77 6.28 -4.69
N VAL A 379 7.05 7.35 -5.05
CA VAL A 379 7.35 8.20 -6.21
C VAL A 379 8.71 8.88 -6.07
N VAL A 380 9.03 9.45 -4.90
CA VAL A 380 10.32 10.09 -4.63
C VAL A 380 11.47 9.09 -4.74
N ASN A 381 11.28 7.86 -4.25
CA ASN A 381 12.29 6.82 -4.39
C ASN A 381 12.50 6.43 -5.86
N SER A 382 11.43 6.22 -6.63
CA SER A 382 11.52 5.92 -8.06
C SER A 382 12.21 7.05 -8.84
N LEU A 383 11.93 8.31 -8.51
CA LEU A 383 12.64 9.46 -9.09
C LEU A 383 14.13 9.45 -8.75
N GLY A 384 14.46 9.11 -7.51
CA GLY A 384 15.85 8.90 -7.09
C GLY A 384 16.53 7.83 -7.93
N ASP A 385 15.86 6.70 -8.14
CA ASP A 385 16.37 5.58 -8.94
C ASP A 385 16.57 5.99 -10.42
N ILE A 386 15.62 6.73 -11.01
CA ILE A 386 15.73 7.30 -12.38
C ILE A 386 16.87 8.33 -12.47
N ARG A 387 17.15 9.10 -11.42
CA ARG A 387 18.27 10.05 -11.45
C ARG A 387 19.62 9.34 -11.31
N ASN A 388 19.67 8.29 -10.47
CA ASN A 388 20.91 7.60 -10.12
C ASN A 388 21.41 6.63 -11.21
N TYR A 389 20.51 6.00 -12.00
CA TYR A 389 20.95 5.03 -13.03
C TYR A 389 21.85 5.69 -14.08
N ARG A 390 21.63 6.98 -14.39
CA ARG A 390 22.42 7.76 -15.36
C ARG A 390 23.91 7.78 -15.07
N HIS A 391 24.34 7.53 -13.83
CA HIS A 391 25.74 7.62 -13.45
C HIS A 391 26.44 6.27 -13.39
N SER A 392 25.68 5.19 -13.23
CA SER A 392 26.24 3.92 -12.75
C SER A 392 25.95 2.74 -13.67
N TRP A 393 24.86 2.75 -14.42
CA TRP A 393 24.44 1.63 -15.26
C TRP A 393 25.15 1.65 -16.63
N PRO A 394 25.33 0.46 -17.26
CA PRO A 394 25.80 0.37 -18.64
C PRO A 394 24.98 1.27 -19.58
N LYS A 395 25.63 1.86 -20.57
CA LYS A 395 24.99 2.76 -21.55
C LYS A 395 25.31 2.29 -22.95
N THR A 396 24.38 2.55 -23.86
CA THR A 396 24.66 2.41 -25.29
C THR A 396 25.74 3.39 -25.75
N THR A 397 26.62 2.92 -26.64
CA THR A 397 27.67 3.72 -27.30
C THR A 397 27.18 4.42 -28.56
N ASN A 398 26.06 3.97 -29.13
CA ASN A 398 25.52 4.52 -30.37
C ASN A 398 24.77 5.84 -30.08
N PRO A 399 25.13 6.96 -30.74
CA PRO A 399 24.47 8.26 -30.52
C PRO A 399 22.95 8.27 -30.76
N GLN A 400 22.45 7.53 -31.76
CA GLN A 400 21.01 7.47 -32.08
C GLN A 400 20.24 6.71 -31.00
N GLN A 401 20.76 5.55 -30.60
CA GLN A 401 20.21 4.75 -29.52
C GLN A 401 20.24 5.52 -28.20
N LYS A 402 21.33 6.25 -27.94
CA LYS A 402 21.45 7.11 -26.76
C LYS A 402 20.37 8.18 -26.73
N ALA A 403 20.13 8.88 -27.84
CA ALA A 403 19.07 9.88 -27.91
C ALA A 403 17.68 9.29 -27.65
N GLN A 404 17.43 8.06 -28.10
CA GLN A 404 16.17 7.36 -27.84
C GLN A 404 16.02 6.98 -26.36
N VAL A 405 17.08 6.46 -25.73
CA VAL A 405 17.08 6.14 -24.29
C VAL A 405 16.91 7.40 -23.45
N ASP A 406 17.63 8.48 -23.80
CA ASP A 406 17.54 9.78 -23.12
C ASP A 406 16.11 10.32 -23.22
N CYS A 407 15.47 10.27 -24.39
CA CYS A 407 14.08 10.68 -24.59
C CYS A 407 13.09 9.86 -23.74
N VAL A 408 13.22 8.54 -23.71
CA VAL A 408 12.37 7.67 -22.87
C VAL A 408 12.57 7.97 -21.38
N THR A 409 13.81 8.22 -20.98
CA THR A 409 14.13 8.54 -19.59
C THR A 409 13.56 9.89 -19.20
N ASP A 410 13.75 10.92 -20.02
CA ASP A 410 13.24 12.26 -19.74
C ASP A 410 11.71 12.23 -19.61
N GLY A 411 11.02 11.47 -20.47
CA GLY A 411 9.58 11.23 -20.35
C GLY A 411 9.19 10.56 -19.03
N LEU A 412 9.87 9.49 -18.64
CA LEU A 412 9.62 8.83 -17.35
C LEU A 412 9.91 9.73 -16.16
N GLN A 413 10.98 10.52 -16.23
CA GLN A 413 11.32 11.46 -15.18
C GLN A 413 10.23 12.54 -15.03
N GLN A 414 9.69 13.04 -16.15
CA GLN A 414 8.59 13.98 -16.16
C GLN A 414 7.32 13.36 -15.56
N ASP A 415 6.95 12.14 -15.99
CA ASP A 415 5.76 11.44 -15.49
C ASP A 415 5.79 11.31 -13.95
N PHE A 416 6.92 10.88 -13.39
CA PHE A 416 7.04 10.75 -11.94
C PHE A 416 7.13 12.11 -11.20
N GLN A 417 7.63 13.17 -11.84
CA GLN A 417 7.59 14.53 -11.28
C GLN A 417 6.15 15.05 -11.23
N ASP A 418 5.39 14.86 -12.30
CA ASP A 418 3.97 15.24 -12.36
C ASP A 418 3.15 14.48 -11.30
N LEU A 419 3.45 13.19 -11.09
CA LEU A 419 2.86 12.39 -10.01
C LEU A 419 3.20 12.96 -8.63
N GLN A 420 4.47 13.34 -8.40
CA GLN A 420 4.90 13.94 -7.14
C GLN A 420 4.12 15.24 -6.87
N ASP A 421 4.10 16.15 -7.84
CA ASP A 421 3.42 17.44 -7.72
C ASP A 421 1.91 17.26 -7.49
N ARG A 422 1.30 16.27 -8.15
CA ARG A 422 -0.12 15.93 -7.94
C ARG A 422 -0.37 15.41 -6.53
N ILE A 423 0.49 14.54 -6.01
CA ILE A 423 0.38 14.05 -4.63
C ILE A 423 0.49 15.21 -3.64
N ASP A 424 1.45 16.11 -3.82
CA ASP A 424 1.62 17.26 -2.93
C ASP A 424 0.42 18.21 -2.97
N ARG A 425 -0.18 18.45 -4.15
CA ARG A 425 -1.45 19.19 -4.26
C ARG A 425 -2.61 18.50 -3.52
N LEU A 426 -2.76 17.18 -3.65
CA LEU A 426 -3.79 16.42 -2.95
C LEU A 426 -3.58 16.41 -1.44
N LEU A 427 -2.33 16.30 -0.98
CA LEU A 427 -1.99 16.41 0.44
C LEU A 427 -2.35 17.77 1.02
N THR A 428 -2.05 18.86 0.31
CA THR A 428 -2.45 20.22 0.72
C THR A 428 -3.97 20.34 0.83
N ARG A 429 -4.70 19.86 -0.19
CA ARG A 429 -6.17 19.86 -0.19
C ARG A 429 -6.76 19.01 0.95
N CYS A 430 -6.16 17.87 1.28
CA CYS A 430 -6.55 17.09 2.46
C CYS A 430 -6.39 17.90 3.74
N HIS A 431 -5.26 18.58 3.95
CA HIS A 431 -5.04 19.42 5.14
C HIS A 431 -6.05 20.56 5.24
N GLU A 432 -6.30 21.28 4.14
CA GLU A 432 -7.30 22.35 4.09
C GLU A 432 -8.70 21.82 4.40
N GLY A 433 -9.08 20.68 3.80
CA GLY A 433 -10.34 20.01 4.07
C GLY A 433 -10.50 19.59 5.54
N MET A 434 -9.44 19.05 6.16
CA MET A 434 -9.47 18.68 7.58
C MET A 434 -9.65 19.90 8.48
N ASN A 435 -8.94 21.00 8.21
CA ASN A 435 -9.09 22.25 8.96
C ASN A 435 -10.51 22.80 8.84
N MET A 436 -11.12 22.71 7.66
CA MET A 436 -12.51 23.09 7.43
C MET A 436 -13.48 22.20 8.23
N CYS A 437 -13.31 20.87 8.19
CA CYS A 437 -14.12 19.94 8.99
C CYS A 437 -14.02 20.22 10.50
N MET A 438 -12.81 20.52 11.00
CA MET A 438 -12.60 20.85 12.41
C MET A 438 -13.28 22.16 12.81
N SER A 439 -13.20 23.20 11.97
CA SER A 439 -13.90 24.47 12.19
C SER A 439 -15.42 24.28 12.23
N LEU A 440 -15.96 23.51 11.28
CA LEU A 440 -17.40 23.17 11.25
C LEU A 440 -17.84 22.36 12.47
N ALA A 441 -17.03 21.40 12.91
CA ALA A 441 -17.31 20.62 14.12
C ALA A 441 -17.32 21.51 15.37
N ALA A 442 -16.40 22.48 15.48
CA ALA A 442 -16.37 23.44 16.57
C ALA A 442 -17.61 24.35 16.57
N ILE A 443 -18.05 24.86 15.40
CA ILE A 443 -19.27 25.65 15.26
C ILE A 443 -20.49 24.84 15.68
N ASN A 444 -20.63 23.61 15.19
CA ASN A 444 -21.73 22.71 15.55
C ASN A 444 -21.71 22.35 17.04
N GLY A 445 -20.53 22.15 17.62
CA GLY A 445 -20.36 21.93 19.06
C GLY A 445 -20.81 23.12 19.89
N ALA A 446 -20.44 24.34 19.46
CA ALA A 446 -20.85 25.58 20.11
C ALA A 446 -22.37 25.80 20.03
N GLU A 447 -23.00 25.50 18.88
CA GLU A 447 -24.46 25.59 18.75
C GLU A 447 -25.18 24.60 19.65
N LYS A 448 -24.73 23.34 19.71
CA LYS A 448 -25.28 22.34 20.62
C LYS A 448 -25.11 22.74 22.09
N ALA A 449 -23.94 23.26 22.47
CA ALA A 449 -23.70 23.78 23.81
C ALA A 449 -24.61 24.96 24.15
N ARG A 450 -24.85 25.87 23.19
CA ARG A 450 -25.80 26.99 23.34
C ARG A 450 -27.22 26.48 23.58
N LEU A 451 -27.68 25.52 22.78
CA LEU A 451 -29.01 24.91 22.94
C LEU A 451 -29.14 24.16 24.28
N GLN A 452 -28.08 23.48 24.73
CA GLN A 452 -28.05 22.85 26.05
C GLN A 452 -28.11 23.88 27.18
N ALA A 453 -27.34 24.97 27.08
CA ALA A 453 -27.37 26.06 28.05
C ALA A 453 -28.75 26.72 28.12
N GLU A 454 -29.44 26.88 26.99
CA GLU A 454 -30.81 27.41 26.95
C GLU A 454 -31.79 26.46 27.65
N ARG A 455 -31.70 25.14 27.40
CA ARG A 455 -32.53 24.13 28.09
C ARG A 455 -32.26 24.10 29.59
N ILE A 456 -31.00 24.17 30.01
CA ILE A 456 -30.63 24.27 31.43
C ILE A 456 -31.19 25.55 32.04
N GLY A 457 -31.15 26.66 31.30
CA GLY A 457 -31.73 27.93 31.70
C GLY A 457 -33.25 27.82 31.96
N GLN A 458 -33.98 27.17 31.04
CA GLN A 458 -35.42 26.93 31.20
C GLN A 458 -35.72 26.03 32.40
N LEU A 459 -34.95 24.95 32.60
CA LEU A 459 -35.11 24.05 33.74
C LEU A 459 -34.83 24.76 35.06
N THR A 460 -33.78 25.57 35.11
CA THR A 460 -33.40 26.35 36.29
C THR A 460 -34.50 27.35 36.62
N TRP A 461 -35.04 28.06 35.61
CA TRP A 461 -36.18 28.96 35.78
C TRP A 461 -37.39 28.25 36.40
N LEU A 462 -37.70 27.04 35.91
CA LEU A 462 -38.79 26.21 36.44
C LEU A 462 -38.54 25.77 37.90
N ALA A 463 -37.31 25.37 38.23
CA ALA A 463 -36.93 24.97 39.57
C ALA A 463 -37.03 26.13 40.59
N PHE A 464 -36.63 27.35 40.19
CA PHE A 464 -36.78 28.55 41.02
C PHE A 464 -38.25 28.90 41.31
N PHE A 465 -39.16 28.55 40.39
CA PHE A 465 -40.59 28.73 40.60
C PHE A 465 -41.16 27.68 41.58
N TYR A 466 -40.86 26.40 41.38
CA TYR A 466 -41.46 25.32 42.16
C TYR A 466 -40.83 25.08 43.54
N THR A 467 -39.56 25.41 43.75
CA THR A 467 -38.86 25.11 45.02
C THR A 467 -39.46 25.88 46.20
N PRO A 468 -39.66 27.22 46.13
CA PRO A 468 -40.28 27.95 47.23
C PRO A 468 -41.74 27.56 47.45
N LEU A 469 -42.47 27.28 46.36
CA LEU A 469 -43.88 26.88 46.42
C LEU A 469 -44.05 25.49 47.03
N SER A 470 -43.16 24.55 46.69
CA SER A 470 -43.11 23.21 47.31
C SER A 470 -42.74 23.29 48.79
N PHE A 471 -41.86 24.22 49.16
CA PHE A 471 -41.49 24.43 50.56
C PHE A 471 -42.66 24.96 51.39
N THR A 472 -43.40 25.96 50.89
CA THR A 472 -44.57 26.48 51.62
C THR A 472 -45.69 25.44 51.68
N THR A 473 -45.97 24.72 50.60
CA THR A 473 -46.98 23.64 50.62
C THR A 473 -46.58 22.49 51.53
N SER A 474 -45.29 22.12 51.60
CA SER A 474 -44.81 21.11 52.54
C SER A 474 -44.91 21.58 53.99
N PHE A 475 -44.50 22.81 54.31
CA PHE A 475 -44.57 23.38 55.66
C PHE A 475 -46.02 23.43 56.18
N PHE A 476 -46.95 23.86 55.34
CA PHE A 476 -48.38 23.93 55.71
C PHE A 476 -49.15 22.62 55.48
N GLY A 477 -48.56 21.65 54.78
CA GLY A 477 -49.11 20.31 54.54
C GLY A 477 -48.68 19.27 55.57
N MET A 478 -47.69 19.60 56.43
CA MET A 478 -47.38 18.79 57.61
C MET A 478 -48.57 18.82 58.57
N ASN A 479 -48.92 17.67 59.15
CA ASN A 479 -49.92 17.59 60.22
C ASN A 479 -49.37 18.29 61.46
N LEU A 480 -49.57 19.59 61.55
CA LEU A 480 -49.19 20.43 62.68
C LEU A 480 -50.21 20.23 63.81
N ALA A 481 -50.21 19.05 64.42
CA ALA A 481 -51.04 18.75 65.59
C ALA A 481 -50.66 19.61 66.81
N ASP A 482 -49.44 20.18 66.84
CA ASP A 482 -48.87 20.88 68.00
C ASP A 482 -48.84 22.41 67.89
N PHE A 483 -49.22 23.02 66.76
CA PHE A 483 -49.14 24.49 66.55
C PHE A 483 -50.47 25.25 66.73
N GLY A 484 -51.56 24.58 67.12
CA GLY A 484 -52.86 25.22 67.30
C GLY A 484 -53.58 24.76 68.56
N GLU A 485 -53.64 25.62 69.57
CA GLU A 485 -54.65 25.50 70.63
C GLU A 485 -56.05 25.58 69.99
N LYS A 486 -56.73 24.42 69.90
CA LYS A 486 -58.19 24.22 69.73
C LYS A 486 -58.94 24.95 68.60
N GLY A 487 -58.26 25.60 67.66
CA GLY A 487 -58.86 26.12 66.43
C GLY A 487 -57.78 26.22 65.36
N GLY A 488 -57.90 25.42 64.29
CA GLY A 488 -56.87 25.28 63.26
C GLY A 488 -56.36 26.61 62.69
N LEU A 489 -55.15 26.58 62.13
CA LEU A 489 -54.50 27.76 61.54
C LEU A 489 -55.43 28.41 60.50
N PRO A 490 -55.65 29.74 60.58
CA PRO A 490 -56.55 30.41 59.66
C PRO A 490 -55.97 30.42 58.24
N THR A 491 -56.80 30.09 57.25
CA THR A 491 -56.40 29.94 55.84
C THR A 491 -55.70 31.17 55.25
N TYR A 492 -55.94 32.37 55.80
CA TYR A 492 -55.26 33.60 55.35
C TYR A 492 -53.75 33.61 55.66
N LEU A 493 -53.29 32.87 56.68
CA LEU A 493 -51.88 32.83 57.07
C LEU A 493 -51.01 32.18 56.00
N TRP A 494 -51.55 31.19 55.29
CA TRP A 494 -50.88 30.56 54.14
C TRP A 494 -50.56 31.58 53.05
N PHE A 495 -51.53 32.45 52.72
CA PHE A 495 -51.33 33.54 51.74
C PHE A 495 -50.34 34.58 52.25
N ALA A 496 -50.40 34.94 53.54
CA ALA A 496 -49.53 35.95 54.16
C ALA A 496 -48.05 35.53 54.17
N VAL A 497 -47.75 34.23 54.24
CA VAL A 497 -46.37 33.70 54.23
C VAL A 497 -45.90 33.32 52.82
N SER A 498 -46.79 32.74 52.00
CA SER A 498 -46.41 32.27 50.66
C SER A 498 -46.14 33.41 49.68
N VAL A 499 -46.91 34.49 49.72
CA VAL A 499 -46.76 35.62 48.79
C VAL A 499 -45.39 36.30 48.97
N PRO A 500 -44.94 36.70 50.18
CA PRO A 500 -43.62 37.30 50.36
C PRO A 500 -42.47 36.39 49.94
N ILE A 501 -42.52 35.09 50.27
CA ILE A 501 -41.46 34.13 49.93
C ILE A 501 -41.32 33.97 48.41
N VAL A 502 -42.44 33.80 47.69
CA VAL A 502 -42.44 33.72 46.23
C VAL A 502 -41.95 35.04 45.61
N THR A 503 -42.37 36.17 46.17
CA THR A 503 -41.96 37.51 45.68
C THR A 503 -40.46 37.74 45.84
N ILE A 504 -39.88 37.37 46.98
CA ILE A 504 -38.44 37.47 47.25
C ILE A 504 -37.67 36.53 46.32
N SER A 505 -38.11 35.28 46.16
CA SER A 505 -37.47 34.32 45.24
C SER A 505 -37.44 34.86 43.80
N TYR A 506 -38.54 35.45 43.34
CA TYR A 506 -38.63 36.06 42.01
C TYR A 506 -37.75 37.30 41.87
N LEU A 507 -37.67 38.14 42.90
CA LEU A 507 -36.76 39.30 42.93
C LEU A 507 -35.30 38.88 42.83
N VAL A 508 -34.89 37.86 43.58
CA VAL A 508 -33.53 37.29 43.51
C VAL A 508 -33.25 36.76 42.10
N LEU A 509 -34.18 36.03 41.50
CA LEU A 509 -34.04 35.52 40.14
C LEU A 509 -33.89 36.65 39.09
N LEU A 510 -34.71 37.71 39.19
CA LEU A 510 -34.64 38.87 38.30
C LEU A 510 -33.33 39.64 38.46
N LEU A 511 -32.84 39.78 39.69
CA LEU A 511 -31.56 40.42 39.98
C LEU A 511 -30.41 39.62 39.39
N VAL A 512 -30.36 38.31 39.65
CA VAL A 512 -29.34 37.41 39.07
C VAL A 512 -29.40 37.41 37.54
N GLY A 513 -30.61 37.38 36.95
CA GLY A 513 -30.80 37.44 35.50
C GLY A 513 -30.42 38.77 34.84
N LYS A 514 -30.52 39.90 35.56
CA LYS A 514 -30.07 41.22 35.08
C LYS A 514 -28.56 41.39 35.19
N TYR A 515 -27.93 40.84 36.23
CA TYR A 515 -26.48 40.94 36.43
C TYR A 515 -25.67 39.96 35.56
N GLY A 516 -26.24 38.81 35.17
CA GLY A 516 -25.59 37.85 34.27
C GLY A 516 -25.62 38.19 32.77
N LYS A 517 -26.17 39.35 32.36
CA LYS A 517 -26.23 39.83 30.97
C LYS A 517 -25.22 40.94 30.62
N LYS A 518 -24.40 41.37 31.58
CA LYS A 518 -23.20 42.19 31.34
C LYS A 518 -21.98 41.29 31.34
#